data_AF-A0A0G1JS63-F1
#
_entry.id   AF-A0A0G1JS63-F1
#
_cell.length_a   1.000
_cell.length_b   1.000
_cell.length_c   1.000
_cell.angle_alpha   90.00
_cell.angle_beta   90.00
_cell.angle_gamma   90.00
#
_symmetry.space_group_name_H-M   'P 1'
#
loop_
_entity.id
_entity.type
_entity.pdbx_description
1 polymer ?
#
loop_
_entity_poly.entity_id
_entity_poly.type
_entity_poly.pdbx_seq_one_letter_code
_entity_poly.pdbx_strand_id
1 'polypeptide(L)'
;MAIPEFLYRGTPRRDVDRFTPKEEVGGRLVVSASPDRTTAIKFVVPIEGLKVKIGTLGDTHYYICADEEKFKEKDTGGSIYLLPPNGFDPAPEVGANVWVNPNSVIPIGKEEIPSAFEAMVKAGVKDYFVSEEIFERFRNFPENRLEILKPLIPENNKQEGQ
;
A
#
# COMPACT_ATOMS: atom_id res chain seq x y z
N MET A 1 12.22 -9.20 16.37
CA MET A 1 11.91 -7.93 15.68
C MET A 1 11.79 -6.86 16.75
N ALA A 2 12.46 -5.71 16.62
CA ALA A 2 12.29 -4.62 17.59
C ALA A 2 10.89 -4.02 17.43
N ILE A 3 10.28 -3.57 18.53
CA ILE A 3 8.99 -2.87 18.49
C ILE A 3 9.23 -1.49 17.87
N PRO A 4 8.55 -1.12 16.78
CA PRO A 4 8.66 0.20 16.16
C PRO A 4 8.21 1.31 17.12
N GLU A 5 8.76 2.51 16.98
CA GLU A 5 8.29 3.68 17.74
C GLU A 5 6.82 4.01 17.44
N PHE A 6 6.42 3.82 16.17
CA PHE A 6 5.06 3.97 15.68
C PHE A 6 4.86 3.12 14.42
N LEU A 7 3.59 2.89 14.09
CA LEU A 7 3.17 2.20 12.87
C LEU A 7 2.44 3.18 11.94
N TYR A 8 2.48 2.92 10.64
CA TYR A 8 1.86 3.72 9.60
C TYR A 8 0.61 3.04 9.05
N ARG A 9 -0.47 3.81 8.90
CA ARG A 9 -1.69 3.36 8.22
C ARG A 9 -2.12 4.37 7.17
N GLY A 10 -1.95 4.01 5.89
CA GLY A 10 -2.44 4.80 4.77
C GLY A 10 -3.92 4.55 4.52
N THR A 11 -4.65 5.60 4.17
CA THR A 11 -6.07 5.50 3.81
C THR A 11 -6.48 6.72 2.97
N PRO A 12 -7.48 6.59 2.08
CA PRO A 12 -8.06 7.74 1.40
C PRO A 12 -8.80 8.72 2.35
N ARG A 13 -9.08 8.29 3.59
CA ARG A 13 -9.85 9.07 4.56
C ARG A 13 -8.97 10.11 5.27
N ARG A 14 -9.33 11.40 5.15
CA ARG A 14 -8.55 12.51 5.71
C ARG A 14 -8.85 12.84 7.18
N ASP A 15 -10.00 12.43 7.68
CA ASP A 15 -10.47 12.78 9.03
C ASP A 15 -10.85 11.53 9.83
N VAL A 16 -9.86 10.70 10.13
CA VAL A 16 -10.02 9.51 10.99
C VAL A 16 -9.50 9.81 12.39
N ASP A 17 -10.43 9.94 13.33
CA ASP A 17 -10.16 10.07 14.76
C ASP A 17 -9.92 8.71 15.43
N ARG A 18 -10.49 7.63 14.88
CA ARG A 18 -10.41 6.27 15.40
C ARG A 18 -10.46 5.24 14.29
N PHE A 19 -9.49 4.33 14.29
CA PHE A 19 -9.54 3.11 13.50
C PHE A 19 -10.24 2.02 14.29
N THR A 20 -11.33 1.48 13.77
CA THR A 20 -12.02 0.32 14.32
C THR A 20 -11.61 -0.94 13.54
N PRO A 21 -11.53 -2.11 14.19
CA PRO A 21 -11.28 -3.37 13.49
C PRO A 21 -12.32 -3.63 12.40
N LYS A 22 -11.86 -3.84 11.16
CA LYS A 22 -12.74 -4.08 9.99
C LYS A 22 -12.13 -5.03 8.97
N GLU A 23 -10.83 -5.28 9.04
CA GLU A 23 -10.13 -6.16 8.10
C GLU A 23 -10.10 -7.56 8.68
N GLU A 24 -10.47 -8.57 7.89
CA GLU A 24 -10.46 -9.95 8.36
C GLU A 24 -9.07 -10.57 8.15
N VAL A 25 -8.43 -10.96 9.25
CA VAL A 25 -7.15 -11.67 9.28
C VAL A 25 -7.31 -12.89 10.18
N GLY A 26 -7.09 -14.09 9.64
CA GLY A 26 -7.19 -15.33 10.41
C GLY A 26 -8.57 -15.53 11.08
N GLY A 27 -9.66 -15.07 10.44
CA GLY A 27 -11.02 -15.13 10.98
C GLY A 27 -11.34 -14.12 12.08
N ARG A 28 -10.51 -13.07 12.24
CA ARG A 28 -10.72 -12.00 13.23
C ARG A 28 -10.69 -10.64 12.54
N LEU A 29 -11.57 -9.74 12.97
CA LEU A 29 -11.51 -8.34 12.55
C LEU A 29 -10.38 -7.63 13.27
N VAL A 30 -9.54 -6.93 12.52
CA VAL A 30 -8.37 -6.20 13.03
C VAL A 30 -8.25 -4.83 12.40
N VAL A 31 -7.48 -3.96 13.06
CA VAL A 31 -6.81 -2.80 12.47
C VAL A 31 -5.43 -3.26 12.02
N SER A 32 -5.11 -3.09 10.74
CA SER A 32 -3.75 -3.33 10.22
C SER A 32 -2.95 -2.04 10.12
N ALA A 33 -1.63 -2.15 10.26
CA ALA A 33 -0.68 -1.07 10.00
C ALA A 33 0.68 -1.67 9.62
N SER A 34 1.61 -0.82 9.20
CA SER A 34 2.96 -1.25 8.81
C SER A 34 4.03 -0.45 9.56
N PRO A 35 5.16 -1.06 9.95
CA PRO A 35 6.32 -0.30 10.42
C PRO A 35 6.99 0.50 9.29
N ASP A 36 6.64 0.22 8.03
CA ASP A 36 7.19 0.87 6.86
C ASP A 36 6.19 1.84 6.23
N ARG A 37 6.56 3.12 6.20
CA ARG A 37 5.77 4.20 5.60
C ARG A 37 5.52 3.95 4.11
N THR A 38 6.48 3.39 3.39
CA THR A 38 6.38 3.06 1.95
C THR A 38 5.45 1.89 1.69
N THR A 39 5.14 1.08 2.71
CA THR A 39 4.05 0.10 2.65
C THR A 39 2.70 0.79 2.79
N ALA A 40 2.57 1.68 3.79
CA ALA A 40 1.31 2.37 4.08
C ALA A 40 0.83 3.27 2.92
N ILE A 41 1.75 3.99 2.27
CA ILE A 41 1.44 4.93 1.17
C ILE A 41 0.65 4.28 0.02
N LYS A 42 0.87 2.99 -0.24
CA LYS A 42 0.22 2.21 -1.30
C LYS A 42 -1.28 2.00 -1.06
N PHE A 43 -1.78 2.29 0.15
CA PHE A 43 -3.18 2.15 0.54
C PHE A 43 -3.92 3.50 0.65
N VAL A 44 -3.28 4.60 0.21
CA VAL A 44 -3.92 5.92 0.19
C VAL A 44 -4.96 6.02 -0.94
N VAL A 45 -4.77 5.34 -2.07
CA VAL A 45 -5.81 5.23 -3.11
C VAL A 45 -6.82 4.15 -2.73
N PRO A 46 -8.15 4.40 -2.85
CA PRO A 46 -9.16 3.35 -2.72
C PRO A 46 -8.95 2.26 -3.78
N ILE A 47 -8.72 1.02 -3.35
CA ILE A 47 -8.46 -0.10 -4.25
C ILE A 47 -9.73 -0.78 -4.76
N GLU A 48 -10.88 -0.49 -4.14
CA GLU A 48 -12.16 -1.10 -4.49
C GLU A 48 -12.53 -0.77 -5.94
N GLY A 49 -12.73 -1.83 -6.73
CA GLY A 49 -13.02 -1.73 -8.16
C GLY A 49 -11.81 -1.45 -9.05
N LEU A 50 -10.59 -1.37 -8.50
CA LEU A 50 -9.36 -1.35 -9.29
C LEU A 50 -8.77 -2.76 -9.38
N LYS A 51 -8.22 -3.09 -10.56
CA LYS A 51 -7.38 -4.28 -10.74
C LYS A 51 -5.96 -3.92 -10.32
N VAL A 52 -5.67 -4.12 -9.03
CA VAL A 52 -4.38 -3.74 -8.43
C VAL A 52 -3.68 -4.92 -7.79
N LYS A 53 -2.36 -4.90 -7.86
CA LYS A 53 -1.48 -5.78 -7.09
C LYS A 53 -0.38 -4.96 -6.46
N ILE A 54 -0.33 -5.04 -5.13
CA ILE A 54 0.58 -4.29 -4.28
C ILE A 54 1.51 -5.28 -3.60
N GLY A 55 2.80 -4.94 -3.50
CA GLY A 55 3.72 -5.79 -2.76
C GLY A 55 5.13 -5.25 -2.69
N THR A 56 6.04 -6.16 -2.36
CA THR A 56 7.47 -5.94 -2.32
C THR A 56 8.16 -7.15 -2.96
N LEU A 57 9.23 -6.92 -3.71
CA LEU A 57 10.02 -7.94 -4.38
C LEU A 57 11.50 -7.66 -4.09
N GLY A 58 12.11 -8.48 -3.23
CA GLY A 58 13.36 -8.11 -2.55
C GLY A 58 13.14 -6.85 -1.71
N ASP A 59 13.95 -5.82 -1.93
CA ASP A 59 13.81 -4.50 -1.27
C ASP A 59 12.98 -3.50 -2.09
N THR A 60 12.47 -3.91 -3.26
CA THR A 60 11.74 -3.01 -4.16
C THR A 60 10.24 -3.06 -3.90
N HIS A 61 9.67 -1.91 -3.54
CA HIS A 61 8.22 -1.74 -3.44
C HIS A 61 7.62 -1.60 -4.85
N TYR A 62 6.49 -2.25 -5.10
CA TYR A 62 5.77 -2.10 -6.35
C TYR A 62 4.27 -1.86 -6.14
N TYR A 63 3.69 -1.17 -7.11
CA TYR A 63 2.25 -0.99 -7.29
C TYR A 63 1.93 -1.23 -8.76
N ILE A 64 1.11 -2.24 -9.05
CA ILE A 64 0.71 -2.57 -10.42
C ILE A 64 -0.78 -2.34 -10.55
N CYS A 65 -1.20 -1.58 -11.56
CA CYS A 65 -2.59 -1.32 -11.85
C CYS A 65 -2.88 -1.56 -13.33
N ALA A 66 -3.99 -2.25 -13.63
CA ALA A 66 -4.39 -2.55 -15.01
C ALA A 66 -5.19 -1.42 -15.69
N ASP A 67 -5.59 -0.39 -14.94
CA ASP A 67 -6.53 0.64 -15.37
C ASP A 67 -6.05 2.01 -14.86
N GLU A 68 -5.22 2.66 -15.68
CA GLU A 68 -4.59 3.95 -15.38
C GLU A 68 -5.62 5.07 -15.20
N GLU A 69 -6.61 5.15 -16.09
CA GLU A 69 -7.61 6.21 -16.08
C GLU A 69 -8.42 6.15 -14.77
N LYS A 70 -8.93 4.96 -14.44
CA LYS A 70 -9.70 4.77 -13.21
C LYS A 70 -8.86 4.96 -11.94
N PHE A 71 -7.57 4.62 -12.00
CA PHE A 71 -6.65 4.92 -10.91
C PHE A 71 -6.52 6.44 -10.71
N LYS A 72 -6.28 7.20 -11.78
CA LYS A 72 -6.15 8.66 -11.72
C LYS A 72 -7.42 9.33 -11.23
N GLU A 73 -8.59 8.85 -11.64
CA GLU A 73 -9.89 9.34 -11.13
C GLU A 73 -10.06 9.12 -9.63
N LYS A 74 -9.53 8.00 -9.10
CA LYS A 74 -9.62 7.64 -7.68
C LYS A 74 -8.53 8.27 -6.82
N ASP A 75 -7.41 8.67 -7.42
CA ASP A 75 -6.33 9.35 -6.71
C ASP A 75 -6.74 10.78 -6.35
N THR A 76 -7.45 10.89 -5.24
CA THR A 76 -7.87 12.15 -4.62
C THR A 76 -7.01 12.47 -3.40
N GLY A 77 -5.88 11.76 -3.24
CA GLY A 77 -5.07 11.78 -2.04
C GLY A 77 -5.75 11.13 -0.83
N GLY A 78 -5.26 11.46 0.35
CA GLY A 78 -5.72 10.90 1.62
C GLY A 78 -4.73 11.23 2.71
N SER A 79 -4.54 10.31 3.66
CA SER A 79 -3.58 10.54 4.75
C SER A 79 -2.87 9.26 5.16
N ILE A 80 -1.67 9.43 5.71
CA ILE A 80 -0.96 8.41 6.48
C ILE A 80 -1.08 8.77 7.96
N TYR A 81 -1.65 7.87 8.74
CA TYR A 81 -1.77 8.03 10.19
C TYR A 81 -0.65 7.31 10.91
N LEU A 82 -0.14 7.94 11.97
CA LEU A 82 0.78 7.32 12.90
C LEU A 82 -0.04 6.68 14.02
N LEU A 83 0.14 5.38 14.22
CA LEU A 83 -0.54 4.60 15.24
C LEU A 83 0.46 4.21 16.33
N PRO A 84 0.06 4.25 17.61
CA PRO A 84 0.90 3.73 18.68
C PRO A 84 1.08 2.22 18.49
N PRO A 85 2.28 1.67 18.71
CA PRO A 85 2.57 0.25 18.49
C PRO A 85 1.90 -0.66 19.52
N ASN A 86 1.44 -0.10 20.65
CA ASN A 86 0.87 -0.86 21.77
C ASN A 86 -0.36 -1.66 21.32
N GLY A 87 -0.34 -2.97 21.60
CA GLY A 87 -1.41 -3.90 21.26
C GLY A 87 -1.43 -4.36 19.80
N PHE A 88 -0.46 -3.96 18.99
CA PHE A 88 -0.23 -4.54 17.68
C PHE A 88 0.73 -5.73 17.76
N ASP A 89 0.38 -6.81 17.07
CA ASP A 89 1.24 -7.98 16.89
C ASP A 89 1.67 -8.11 15.42
N PRO A 90 2.93 -8.52 15.13
CA PRO A 90 3.34 -8.84 13.76
C PRO A 90 2.47 -9.96 13.17
N ALA A 91 2.02 -9.79 11.93
CA ALA A 91 1.19 -10.74 11.18
C ALA A 91 1.86 -11.12 9.85
N PRO A 92 2.99 -11.87 9.88
CA PRO A 92 3.76 -12.23 8.69
C PRO A 92 2.96 -13.04 7.65
N GLU A 93 1.91 -13.75 8.09
CA GLU A 93 0.96 -14.46 7.25
C GLU A 93 0.11 -13.54 6.36
N VAL A 94 -0.06 -12.27 6.75
CA VAL A 94 -0.72 -11.23 5.94
C VAL A 94 0.31 -10.54 5.05
N GLY A 95 1.50 -10.30 5.57
CA GLY A 95 2.63 -9.75 4.83
C GLY A 95 3.82 -9.45 5.73
N ALA A 96 5.03 -9.45 5.16
CA ALA A 96 6.28 -9.32 5.89
C ALA A 96 6.39 -8.08 6.80
N ASN A 97 5.67 -7.00 6.47
CA ASN A 97 5.64 -5.74 7.21
C ASN A 97 4.20 -5.36 7.61
N VAL A 98 3.39 -6.33 8.01
CA VAL A 98 2.03 -6.08 8.50
C VAL A 98 1.93 -6.39 9.98
N TRP A 99 1.34 -5.47 10.72
CA TRP A 99 1.04 -5.59 12.14
C TRP A 99 -0.46 -5.41 12.32
N VAL A 100 -1.07 -6.16 13.24
CA VAL A 100 -2.52 -6.18 13.45
C VAL A 100 -2.89 -5.95 14.91
N ASN A 101 -4.01 -5.27 15.15
CA ASN A 101 -4.57 -5.03 16.47
C ASN A 101 -6.08 -5.34 16.46
N PRO A 102 -6.59 -6.22 17.35
CA PRO A 102 -8.02 -6.55 17.40
C PRO A 102 -8.89 -5.48 18.06
N ASN A 103 -8.29 -4.41 18.60
CA ASN A 103 -8.99 -3.32 19.27
C ASN A 103 -9.02 -2.06 18.41
N SER A 104 -9.87 -1.10 18.80
CA SER A 104 -9.87 0.21 18.17
C SER A 104 -8.64 1.02 18.58
N VAL A 105 -8.07 1.78 17.65
CA VAL A 105 -6.82 2.53 17.83
C VAL A 105 -7.05 4.00 17.49
N ILE A 106 -6.59 4.90 18.35
CA ILE A 106 -6.58 6.35 18.12
C ILE A 106 -5.22 6.72 17.52
N PRO A 107 -5.17 7.41 16.38
CA PRO A 107 -3.92 7.93 15.83
C PRO A 107 -3.24 8.95 16.74
N ILE A 108 -1.92 8.96 16.74
CA ILE A 108 -1.09 9.92 17.47
C ILE A 108 -0.49 11.01 16.56
N GLY A 109 -0.65 10.86 15.25
CA GLY A 109 -0.20 11.80 14.24
C GLY A 109 -0.82 11.52 12.88
N LYS A 110 -0.69 12.50 11.97
CA LYS A 110 -1.23 12.43 10.61
C LYS A 110 -0.31 13.17 9.64
N GLU A 111 -0.13 12.60 8.47
CA GLU A 111 0.47 13.23 7.31
C GLU A 111 -0.57 13.29 6.18
N GLU A 112 -0.79 14.48 5.63
CA GLU A 112 -1.67 14.66 4.47
C GLU A 112 -0.94 14.31 3.17
N ILE A 113 -1.59 13.52 2.33
CA ILE A 113 -1.08 13.05 1.04
C ILE A 113 -1.98 13.62 -0.06
N PRO A 114 -1.55 14.64 -0.81
CA PRO A 114 -2.38 15.26 -1.85
C PRO A 114 -2.67 14.34 -3.04
N SER A 115 -1.68 13.54 -3.44
CA SER A 115 -1.77 12.51 -4.48
C SER A 115 -0.98 11.31 -4.00
N ALA A 116 -1.60 10.14 -4.00
CA ALA A 116 -0.93 8.91 -3.65
C ALA A 116 0.08 8.51 -4.72
N PHE A 117 -0.22 8.76 -6.00
CA PHE A 117 0.71 8.49 -7.09
C PHE A 117 2.02 9.26 -6.93
N GLU A 118 1.96 10.59 -6.79
CA GLU A 118 3.17 11.38 -6.58
C GLU A 118 3.93 10.96 -5.32
N ALA A 119 3.20 10.61 -4.27
CA ALA A 119 3.79 10.21 -3.01
C ALA A 119 4.48 8.84 -3.12
N MET A 120 3.89 7.88 -3.84
CA MET A 120 4.51 6.60 -4.22
C MET A 120 5.77 6.84 -5.05
N VAL A 121 5.71 7.75 -6.03
CA VAL A 121 6.85 8.12 -6.87
C VAL A 121 8.02 8.64 -6.03
N LYS A 122 7.75 9.62 -5.16
CA LYS A 122 8.74 10.21 -4.23
C LYS A 122 9.30 9.19 -3.23
N ALA A 123 8.51 8.20 -2.85
CA ALA A 123 8.93 7.12 -1.96
C ALA A 123 9.71 5.99 -2.66
N GLY A 124 9.92 6.10 -3.98
CA GLY A 124 10.66 5.10 -4.76
C GLY A 124 9.89 3.81 -5.05
N VAL A 125 8.56 3.81 -4.86
CA VAL A 125 7.69 2.68 -5.26
C VAL A 125 7.73 2.57 -6.77
N LYS A 126 7.97 1.38 -7.32
CA LYS A 126 7.86 1.16 -8.77
C LYS A 126 6.38 1.01 -9.16
N ASP A 127 5.80 2.09 -9.66
CA ASP A 127 4.44 2.14 -10.16
C ASP A 127 4.40 1.65 -11.62
N TYR A 128 3.47 0.74 -11.94
CA TYR A 128 3.28 0.22 -13.29
C TYR A 128 1.81 0.29 -13.68
N PHE A 129 1.50 1.06 -14.73
CA PHE A 129 0.24 0.91 -15.45
C PHE A 129 0.44 -0.09 -16.59
N VAL A 130 -0.30 -1.20 -16.54
CA VAL A 130 -0.10 -2.33 -17.45
C VAL A 130 -1.41 -2.71 -18.13
N SER A 131 -1.35 -3.43 -19.25
CA SER A 131 -2.55 -4.00 -19.85
C SER A 131 -3.17 -5.08 -18.95
N GLU A 132 -4.46 -5.35 -19.13
CA GLU A 132 -5.13 -6.45 -18.44
C GLU A 132 -4.44 -7.80 -18.64
N GLU A 133 -3.91 -8.06 -19.85
CA GLU A 133 -3.16 -9.28 -20.14
C GLU A 133 -1.91 -9.41 -19.25
N ILE A 134 -1.11 -8.34 -19.11
CA ILE A 134 0.09 -8.34 -18.27
C ILE A 134 -0.30 -8.47 -16.80
N PHE A 135 -1.35 -7.77 -16.37
CA PHE A 135 -1.85 -7.86 -15.00
C PHE A 135 -2.24 -9.30 -14.64
N GLU A 136 -3.00 -9.96 -15.50
CA GLU A 136 -3.44 -11.34 -15.29
C GLU A 136 -2.26 -12.32 -15.31
N ARG A 137 -1.29 -12.12 -16.20
CA ARG A 137 -0.05 -12.91 -16.18
C ARG A 137 0.71 -12.73 -14.87
N PHE A 138 0.87 -11.49 -14.38
CA PHE A 138 1.55 -11.20 -13.11
C PHE A 138 0.82 -11.82 -11.91
N ARG A 139 -0.51 -11.81 -11.94
CA ARG A 139 -1.37 -12.35 -10.89
C ARG A 139 -1.28 -13.87 -10.81
N ASN A 140 -1.34 -14.55 -11.97
CA ASN A 140 -1.49 -15.99 -12.06
C ASN A 140 -0.16 -16.76 -12.07
N PHE A 141 0.97 -16.11 -12.36
CA PHE A 141 2.31 -16.72 -12.36
C PHE A 141 3.27 -16.02 -11.38
N PRO A 142 3.09 -16.21 -10.05
CA PRO A 142 3.92 -15.57 -9.02
C PRO A 142 5.44 -15.78 -9.18
N GLU A 143 5.84 -16.95 -9.65
CA GLU A 143 7.22 -17.35 -9.90
C GLU A 143 7.89 -16.54 -11.03
N ASN A 144 7.10 -16.01 -11.97
CA ASN A 144 7.60 -15.29 -13.15
C ASN A 144 7.49 -13.76 -13.00
N ARG A 145 7.11 -13.25 -11.83
CA ARG A 145 6.86 -11.81 -11.61
C ARG A 145 8.04 -10.91 -12.00
N LEU A 146 9.26 -11.33 -11.66
CA LEU A 146 10.48 -10.58 -12.03
C LEU A 146 10.62 -10.48 -13.56
N GLU A 147 10.42 -11.59 -14.27
CA GLU A 147 10.54 -11.63 -15.73
C GLU A 147 9.46 -10.81 -16.43
N ILE A 148 8.24 -10.81 -15.88
CA ILE A 148 7.11 -10.02 -16.38
C ILE A 148 7.37 -8.51 -16.21
N LEU A 149 7.96 -8.09 -15.08
CA LEU A 149 8.23 -6.68 -14.81
C LEU A 149 9.50 -6.16 -15.46
N LYS A 150 10.52 -7.01 -15.68
CA LYS A 150 11.83 -6.63 -16.23
C LYS A 150 11.77 -5.80 -17.53
N PRO A 151 10.93 -6.10 -18.53
CA PRO A 151 10.86 -5.30 -19.75
C PRO A 151 10.03 -4.01 -19.60
N LEU A 152 9.33 -3.82 -18.48
CA LEU A 152 8.44 -2.69 -18.26
C LEU A 152 9.20 -1.51 -17.64
N ILE A 153 8.90 -0.31 -18.12
CA ILE A 153 9.42 0.93 -17.53
C ILE A 153 8.39 1.41 -16.49
N PRO A 154 8.75 1.51 -15.20
CA PRO A 154 7.86 2.04 -14.19
C PRO A 154 7.58 3.53 -14.46
N GLU A 155 6.39 4.00 -14.09
CA GLU A 155 5.92 5.36 -14.38
C GLU A 155 6.86 6.43 -13.82
N ASN A 156 7.45 6.20 -12.66
CA ASN A 156 8.44 7.08 -12.04
C ASN A 156 9.60 7.40 -12.98
N ASN A 157 10.08 6.41 -13.74
CA ASN A 157 11.21 6.56 -14.63
C ASN A 157 10.82 7.26 -15.95
N LYS A 158 9.53 7.34 -16.28
CA LYS A 158 9.04 8.09 -17.45
C LYS A 158 8.99 9.60 -17.19
N GLN A 159 8.83 10.01 -15.93
CA GLN A 159 8.79 11.41 -15.53
C GLN A 159 10.17 12.07 -15.49
N GLU A 160 11.24 11.32 -15.24
CA GLU A 160 12.62 11.85 -15.23
C GLU A 160 13.19 12.15 -16.64
N GLY A 161 12.48 11.75 -17.70
CA GLY A 161 12.88 11.95 -19.10
C GLY A 161 12.18 13.12 -19.81
N GLN A 162 11.40 13.94 -19.08
CA GLN A 162 10.75 15.17 -19.55
C GLN A 162 11.34 16.40 -18.86
#